data_AF-A0A127ZAE9-F1
#
_entry.id   AF-A0A127ZAE9-F1
#
_cell.length_a   1.000
_cell.length_b   1.000
_cell.length_c   1.000
_cell.angle_alpha   90.00
_cell.angle_beta   90.00
_cell.angle_gamma   90.00
#
_symmetry.space_group_name_H-M   'P 1'
#
loop_
_entity.id
_entity.type
_entity.pdbx_description
1 polymer ?
#
loop_
_entity_poly.entity_id
_entity_poly.type
_entity_poly.pdbx_seq_one_letter_code
_entity_poly.pdbx_strand_id
1 'polypeptide(L)'
;MKIQNSLATVAFALFLASTANANWLQPTPGNSWGDYCQKGGSKLDEPHACFRAAPAFINNISMEDSNFRGYLKDQSGKSDSVEFVVLYYGPQKSFLRTAGNVLEVTLSGRKCAYIYLTGRGWTWSDGKRLCKTETWDLPTKMWE
;
A
#
# COMPACT_ATOMS: atom_id res chain seq x y z
N MET A 1 -7.00 -5.69 -59.95
CA MET A 1 -6.41 -5.31 -58.65
C MET A 1 -7.03 -6.19 -57.56
N LYS A 2 -6.22 -6.92 -56.80
CA LYS A 2 -6.68 -7.76 -55.67
C LYS A 2 -6.33 -7.03 -54.37
N ILE A 3 -7.34 -6.68 -53.58
CA ILE A 3 -7.15 -6.05 -52.26
C ILE A 3 -7.12 -7.18 -51.23
N GLN A 4 -5.94 -7.46 -50.68
CA GLN A 4 -5.78 -8.36 -49.55
C GLN A 4 -6.05 -7.57 -48.25
N ASN A 5 -7.23 -7.73 -47.68
CA ASN A 5 -7.54 -7.24 -46.34
C ASN A 5 -6.97 -8.23 -45.31
N SER A 6 -5.77 -7.97 -44.81
CA SER A 6 -5.23 -8.65 -43.63
C SER A 6 -5.72 -7.94 -42.37
N LEU A 7 -6.68 -8.56 -41.66
CA LEU A 7 -7.03 -8.17 -40.29
C LEU A 7 -5.85 -8.52 -39.37
N ALA A 8 -5.22 -7.51 -38.77
CA ALA A 8 -4.28 -7.69 -37.68
C ALA A 8 -5.06 -8.06 -36.41
N THR A 9 -4.93 -9.30 -35.97
CA THR A 9 -5.44 -9.76 -34.66
C THR A 9 -4.59 -9.11 -33.57
N VAL A 10 -5.16 -8.11 -32.87
CA VAL A 10 -4.53 -7.55 -31.67
C VAL A 10 -4.72 -8.56 -30.54
N ALA A 11 -3.68 -9.36 -30.27
CA ALA A 11 -3.65 -10.25 -29.12
C ALA A 11 -3.49 -9.40 -27.84
N PHE A 12 -4.60 -9.20 -27.12
CA PHE A 12 -4.54 -8.74 -25.73
C PHE A 12 -3.98 -9.88 -24.88
N ALA A 13 -2.73 -9.77 -24.46
CA ALA A 13 -2.20 -10.60 -23.40
C ALA A 13 -2.95 -10.27 -22.11
N LEU A 14 -3.88 -11.15 -21.73
CA LEU A 14 -4.43 -11.18 -20.37
C LEU A 14 -3.27 -11.53 -19.45
N PHE A 15 -2.65 -10.51 -18.85
CA PHE A 15 -1.72 -10.71 -17.75
C PHE A 15 -2.49 -11.44 -16.64
N LEU A 16 -2.19 -12.73 -16.50
CA LEU A 16 -2.53 -13.51 -15.32
C LEU A 16 -2.12 -12.67 -14.12
N ALA A 17 -3.10 -12.29 -13.29
CA ALA A 17 -2.85 -11.54 -12.07
C ALA A 17 -1.88 -12.37 -11.21
N SER A 18 -0.59 -12.00 -11.27
CA SER A 18 0.45 -12.54 -10.43
C SER A 18 -0.01 -12.40 -8.98
N THR A 19 0.08 -13.47 -8.21
CA THR A 19 0.01 -13.44 -6.75
C THR A 19 0.86 -12.26 -6.28
N ALA A 20 0.22 -11.20 -5.79
CA ALA A 20 0.91 -9.96 -5.48
C ALA A 20 1.81 -10.18 -4.27
N ASN A 21 3.10 -10.40 -4.54
CA ASN A 21 4.14 -10.37 -3.52
C ASN A 21 4.21 -8.97 -2.91
N ALA A 22 4.50 -8.87 -1.63
CA ALA A 22 4.76 -7.59 -0.97
C ALA A 22 5.86 -6.80 -1.70
N ASN A 23 5.63 -5.51 -1.93
CA ASN A 23 6.57 -4.69 -2.68
C ASN A 23 6.58 -3.21 -2.23
N TRP A 24 7.73 -2.77 -1.74
CA TRP A 24 8.07 -1.35 -1.65
C TRP A 24 8.52 -0.86 -3.04
N LEU A 25 7.64 -0.11 -3.70
CA LEU A 25 7.86 0.41 -5.03
C LEU A 25 8.88 1.55 -5.01
N GLN A 26 9.71 1.61 -6.05
CA GLN A 26 10.62 2.74 -6.26
C GLN A 26 9.82 3.99 -6.65
N PRO A 27 10.03 5.14 -5.97
CA PRO A 27 9.34 6.38 -6.32
C PRO A 27 9.70 6.87 -7.72
N THR A 28 8.70 7.38 -8.45
CA THR A 28 8.88 8.11 -9.72
C THR A 28 8.03 9.38 -9.71
N PRO A 29 8.24 10.35 -10.62
CA PRO A 29 7.31 11.46 -10.77
C PRO A 29 5.86 10.96 -10.94
N GLY A 30 4.94 11.47 -10.11
CA GLY A 30 3.53 11.07 -10.11
C GLY A 30 3.21 9.75 -9.40
N ASN A 31 4.21 9.06 -8.85
CA ASN A 31 4.07 7.81 -8.09
C ASN A 31 5.08 7.77 -6.94
N SER A 32 4.75 8.45 -5.85
CA SER A 32 5.58 8.55 -4.65
C SER A 32 4.70 8.70 -3.41
N TRP A 33 5.28 8.58 -2.21
CA TRP A 33 4.54 8.92 -0.99
C TRP A 33 3.89 10.31 -1.05
N GLY A 34 4.58 11.31 -1.61
CA GLY A 34 4.07 12.68 -1.71
C GLY A 34 2.85 12.80 -2.60
N ASP A 35 2.78 12.00 -3.66
CA ASP A 35 1.62 12.01 -4.58
C ASP A 35 0.34 11.52 -3.92
N TYR A 36 0.45 10.55 -3.00
CA TYR A 36 -0.71 9.99 -2.29
C TYR A 36 -0.99 10.71 -0.97
N CYS A 37 0.03 11.09 -0.19
CA CYS A 37 -0.15 11.50 1.20
C CYS A 37 0.03 13.01 1.46
N GLN A 38 0.62 13.77 0.53
CA GLN A 38 0.86 15.20 0.73
C GLN A 38 -0.30 16.04 0.21
N LYS A 39 -0.59 17.17 0.87
CA LYS A 39 -1.58 18.13 0.39
C LYS A 39 -1.17 18.63 -1.01
N GLY A 40 -2.10 18.53 -1.97
CA GLY A 40 -1.84 18.85 -3.38
C GLY A 40 -1.24 17.70 -4.19
N GLY A 41 -1.05 16.52 -3.60
CA GLY A 41 -0.59 15.32 -4.29
C GLY A 41 -1.52 14.88 -5.43
N SER A 42 -0.92 14.35 -6.49
CA SER A 42 -1.63 14.00 -7.73
C SER A 42 -2.55 12.78 -7.60
N LYS A 43 -2.41 11.99 -6.53
CA LYS A 43 -3.08 10.70 -6.30
C LYS A 43 -3.97 10.67 -5.06
N LEU A 44 -4.32 11.84 -4.50
CA LEU A 44 -5.14 11.95 -3.28
C LEU A 44 -6.52 11.31 -3.37
N ASP A 45 -7.06 11.17 -4.58
CA ASP A 45 -8.37 10.57 -4.83
C ASP A 45 -8.30 9.07 -5.16
N GLU A 46 -7.09 8.49 -5.27
CA GLU A 46 -6.92 7.05 -5.43
C GLU A 46 -6.99 6.35 -4.06
N PRO A 47 -7.56 5.14 -3.97
CA PRO A 47 -7.60 4.41 -2.70
C PRO A 47 -6.20 4.06 -2.16
N HIS A 48 -5.87 4.63 -0.99
CA HIS A 48 -4.60 4.40 -0.30
C HIS A 48 -4.75 4.65 1.20
N ALA A 49 -3.69 4.35 1.95
CA ALA A 49 -3.59 4.67 3.37
C ALA A 49 -2.18 5.15 3.74
N CYS A 50 -2.12 6.27 4.45
CA CYS A 50 -0.89 6.92 4.87
C CYS A 50 -0.57 6.58 6.32
N PHE A 51 0.68 6.26 6.59
CA PHE A 51 1.14 5.81 7.90
C PHE A 51 2.44 6.48 8.29
N ARG A 52 2.65 6.56 9.61
CA ARG A 52 3.93 6.85 10.23
C ARG A 52 4.20 5.81 11.32
N ALA A 53 5.41 5.26 11.36
CA ALA A 53 5.81 4.22 12.30
C ALA A 53 7.30 4.32 12.64
N ALA A 54 7.76 3.60 13.67
CA ALA A 54 9.19 3.50 13.93
C ALA A 54 9.91 2.70 12.81
N PRO A 55 11.20 2.96 12.52
CA PRO A 55 11.98 2.16 11.58
C PRO A 55 11.97 0.65 11.89
N ALA A 56 11.91 0.28 13.17
CA ALA A 56 11.81 -1.11 13.61
C ALA A 56 10.57 -1.82 13.04
N PHE A 57 9.45 -1.12 12.85
CA PHE A 57 8.26 -1.69 12.23
C PHE A 57 8.56 -2.13 10.80
N ILE A 58 9.16 -1.25 9.99
CA ILE A 58 9.46 -1.52 8.58
C ILE A 58 10.43 -2.70 8.45
N ASN A 59 11.44 -2.76 9.31
CA ASN A 59 12.44 -3.83 9.33
C ASN A 59 11.85 -5.20 9.75
N ASN A 60 10.74 -5.22 10.47
CA ASN A 60 10.09 -6.44 10.96
C ASN A 60 8.96 -6.94 10.05
N ILE A 61 8.71 -6.29 8.90
CA ILE A 61 7.71 -6.74 7.94
C ILE A 61 8.22 -8.02 7.25
N SER A 62 7.44 -9.09 7.36
CA SER A 62 7.64 -10.30 6.56
C SER A 62 7.17 -10.03 5.14
N MET A 63 8.09 -9.88 4.20
CA MET A 63 7.76 -9.67 2.79
C MET A 63 7.13 -10.93 2.15
N GLU A 64 7.39 -12.11 2.71
CA GLU A 64 6.82 -13.38 2.24
C GLU A 64 5.37 -13.58 2.70
N ASP A 65 5.04 -13.17 3.93
CA ASP A 65 3.68 -13.32 4.49
C ASP A 65 2.77 -12.12 4.19
N SER A 66 3.31 -11.09 3.54
CA SER A 66 2.62 -9.85 3.22
C SER A 66 2.15 -9.82 1.75
N ASN A 67 1.09 -9.06 1.49
CA ASN A 67 0.61 -8.72 0.15
C ASN A 67 0.29 -7.24 0.15
N PHE A 68 1.22 -6.41 -0.30
CA PHE A 68 0.94 -4.99 -0.46
C PHE A 68 1.82 -4.39 -1.54
N ARG A 69 1.39 -3.23 -2.02
CA ARG A 69 2.22 -2.31 -2.78
C ARG A 69 2.24 -1.00 -2.03
N GLY A 70 3.39 -0.37 -1.93
CA GLY A 70 3.51 0.88 -1.18
C GLY A 70 4.74 1.66 -1.55
N TYR A 71 4.78 2.92 -1.11
CA TYR A 71 5.96 3.78 -1.23
C TYR A 71 6.41 4.18 0.17
N LEU A 72 7.71 4.07 0.41
CA LEU A 72 8.34 4.76 1.53
C LEU A 72 8.51 6.24 1.14
N LYS A 73 8.30 7.15 2.09
CA LYS A 73 8.76 8.53 1.93
C LYS A 73 10.28 8.52 1.88
N ASP A 74 10.86 9.22 0.91
CA ASP A 74 12.32 9.35 0.83
C ASP A 74 12.84 9.94 2.16
N GLN A 75 13.73 9.18 2.80
CA GLN A 75 14.37 9.54 4.05
C GLN A 75 15.85 9.75 3.79
N SER A 76 16.17 10.84 3.08
CA SER A 76 17.53 11.38 3.02
C SER A 76 17.90 11.97 4.39
N GLY A 77 18.17 11.09 5.37
CA GLY A 77 18.50 11.42 6.75
C GLY A 77 18.05 10.35 7.76
N LYS A 78 18.72 10.27 8.92
CA LYS A 78 18.29 9.40 10.03
C LYS A 78 17.07 10.04 10.70
N SER A 79 15.93 9.37 10.70
CA SER A 79 14.69 9.84 11.35
C SER A 79 14.20 8.80 12.37
N ASP A 80 13.59 9.28 13.44
CA ASP A 80 12.98 8.43 14.48
C ASP A 80 11.66 7.79 14.01
N SER A 81 11.17 8.19 12.83
CA SER A 81 9.96 7.64 12.22
C SER A 81 10.11 7.49 10.71
N VAL A 82 9.46 6.49 10.14
CA VAL A 82 9.31 6.28 8.70
C VAL A 82 7.87 6.58 8.32
N GLU A 83 7.68 7.42 7.31
CA GLU A 83 6.38 7.65 6.70
C GLU A 83 6.25 6.80 5.43
N PHE A 84 5.09 6.22 5.22
CA PHE A 84 4.85 5.35 4.07
C PHE A 84 3.38 5.34 3.68
N VAL A 85 3.13 4.91 2.44
CA VAL A 85 1.79 4.72 1.90
C VAL A 85 1.61 3.28 1.50
N VAL A 86 0.46 2.71 1.82
CA VAL A 86 0.01 1.41 1.31
C VAL A 86 -1.12 1.65 0.32
N LEU A 87 -0.95 1.10 -0.87
CA LEU A 87 -1.94 1.18 -1.95
C LEU A 87 -2.95 0.05 -1.80
N TYR A 88 -4.19 0.34 -2.16
CA TYR A 88 -5.20 -0.68 -2.40
C TYR A 88 -5.24 -1.01 -3.89
N TYR A 89 -5.08 -2.28 -4.26
CA TYR A 89 -5.09 -2.72 -5.66
C TYR A 89 -6.10 -3.86 -5.88
N GLY A 90 -7.21 -3.53 -6.53
CA GLY A 90 -8.20 -4.51 -6.99
C GLY A 90 -9.09 -5.08 -5.88
N PRO A 91 -9.79 -6.22 -6.08
CA PRO A 91 -10.73 -6.77 -5.09
C PRO A 91 -10.06 -7.33 -3.83
N GLN A 92 -8.72 -7.35 -3.77
CA GLN A 92 -7.96 -7.93 -2.67
C GLN A 92 -7.64 -6.88 -1.60
N LYS A 93 -7.54 -7.33 -0.35
CA LYS A 93 -7.06 -6.54 0.78
C LYS A 93 -5.53 -6.49 0.73
N SER A 94 -4.93 -5.38 1.16
CA SER A 94 -3.48 -5.31 1.34
C SER A 94 -3.13 -5.66 2.79
N PHE A 95 -2.12 -6.50 3.00
CA PHE A 95 -1.66 -6.93 4.32
C PHE A 95 -0.17 -6.65 4.48
N LEU A 96 0.19 -6.00 5.59
CA LEU A 96 1.55 -5.91 6.09
C LEU A 96 1.60 -6.75 7.36
N ARG A 97 2.40 -7.80 7.37
CA ARG A 97 2.54 -8.73 8.50
C ARG A 97 3.92 -8.61 9.12
N THR A 98 3.96 -8.64 10.44
CA THR A 98 5.17 -8.92 11.23
C THR A 98 5.00 -10.25 11.95
N ALA A 99 6.00 -10.69 12.71
CA ALA A 99 5.95 -11.95 13.47
C ALA A 99 4.75 -12.06 14.45
N GLY A 100 4.09 -10.96 14.76
CA GLY A 100 2.97 -10.94 15.70
C GLY A 100 1.80 -10.05 15.31
N ASN A 101 1.98 -9.12 14.38
CA ASN A 101 1.00 -8.09 14.10
C ASN A 101 0.62 -8.09 12.63
N VAL A 102 -0.60 -7.65 12.34
CA VAL A 102 -1.13 -7.51 10.99
C VAL A 102 -1.73 -6.13 10.86
N LEU A 103 -1.33 -5.43 9.81
CA LEU A 103 -1.98 -4.24 9.31
C LEU A 103 -2.71 -4.63 8.03
N GLU A 104 -4.03 -4.59 8.07
CA GLU A 104 -4.91 -4.85 6.93
C GLU A 104 -5.45 -3.52 6.40
N VAL A 105 -5.30 -3.30 5.10
CA VAL A 105 -5.84 -2.15 4.36
C VAL A 105 -6.91 -2.63 3.41
N THR A 106 -8.12 -2.11 3.59
CA THR A 106 -9.29 -2.43 2.77
C THR A 106 -9.89 -1.16 2.18
N LEU A 107 -10.58 -1.29 1.05
CA LEU A 107 -11.33 -0.18 0.48
C LEU A 107 -12.53 0.18 1.35
N SER A 108 -12.70 1.47 1.62
CA SER A 108 -13.85 2.04 2.33
C SER A 108 -14.50 3.12 1.46
N GLY A 109 -15.55 2.75 0.75
CA GLY A 109 -16.15 3.64 -0.26
C GLY A 109 -15.26 3.80 -1.49
N ARG A 110 -15.32 4.95 -2.18
CA ARG A 110 -14.59 5.14 -3.46
C ARG A 110 -13.17 5.71 -3.30
N LYS A 111 -12.85 6.34 -2.17
CA LYS A 111 -11.65 7.19 -2.02
C LYS A 111 -10.93 7.04 -0.66
N CYS A 112 -11.47 6.24 0.25
CA CYS A 112 -10.90 6.05 1.57
C CYS A 112 -10.51 4.59 1.75
N ALA A 113 -9.62 4.34 2.68
CA ALA A 113 -9.31 3.02 3.17
C ALA A 113 -9.82 2.84 4.59
N TYR A 114 -10.24 1.62 4.93
CA TYR A 114 -10.42 1.22 6.31
C TYR A 114 -9.25 0.32 6.70
N ILE A 115 -8.62 0.67 7.82
CA ILE A 115 -7.44 -0.01 8.35
C ILE A 115 -7.83 -0.79 9.58
N TYR A 116 -7.48 -2.07 9.60
CA TYR A 116 -7.57 -2.92 10.77
C TYR A 116 -6.17 -3.30 11.22
N LEU A 117 -5.85 -3.00 12.48
CA LEU A 117 -4.65 -3.48 13.15
C LEU A 117 -5.04 -4.61 14.09
N THR A 118 -4.31 -5.72 14.03
CA THR A 118 -4.48 -6.84 14.96
C THR A 118 -3.13 -7.31 15.45
N GLY A 119 -2.97 -7.53 16.75
CA GLY A 119 -1.71 -8.04 17.32
C GLY A 119 -1.77 -9.46 17.87
N ARG A 120 -0.62 -9.95 18.35
CA ARG A 120 -0.32 -11.38 18.61
C ARG A 120 -1.52 -12.15 19.12
N GLY A 121 -1.96 -13.15 18.34
CA GLY A 121 -3.06 -14.05 18.69
C GLY A 121 -4.44 -13.40 18.75
N TRP A 122 -4.65 -12.25 18.10
CA TRP A 122 -5.90 -11.46 18.16
C TRP A 122 -6.21 -10.89 19.56
N THR A 123 -5.18 -10.73 20.39
CA THR A 123 -5.31 -10.20 21.76
C THR A 123 -5.77 -8.74 21.82
N TRP A 124 -5.52 -8.00 20.75
CA TRP A 124 -6.01 -6.64 20.59
C TRP A 124 -6.29 -6.33 19.12
N SER A 125 -7.22 -5.41 18.91
CA SER A 125 -7.55 -4.87 17.60
C SER A 125 -7.82 -3.37 17.66
N ASP A 126 -7.47 -2.65 16.59
CA ASP A 126 -7.82 -1.24 16.40
C ASP A 126 -8.26 -1.01 14.96
N GLY A 127 -9.11 -0.01 14.73
CA GLY A 127 -9.75 0.23 13.45
C GLY A 127 -9.86 1.72 13.15
N LYS A 128 -9.38 2.15 11.99
CA LYS A 128 -9.46 3.56 11.58
C LYS A 128 -9.74 3.68 10.10
N ARG A 129 -10.69 4.56 9.75
CA ARG A 129 -10.88 5.00 8.36
C ARG A 129 -9.91 6.15 8.07
N LEU A 130 -9.18 6.05 6.97
CA LEU A 130 -8.27 7.08 6.47
C LEU A 130 -8.68 7.50 5.06
N CYS A 131 -8.76 8.80 4.82
CA CYS A 131 -9.09 9.40 3.54
C CYS A 131 -8.02 10.43 3.13
N LYS A 132 -7.64 10.44 1.85
CA LYS A 132 -6.72 11.45 1.29
C LYS A 132 -5.44 11.56 2.13
N THR A 133 -5.11 12.76 2.63
CA THR A 133 -3.89 13.03 3.41
C THR A 133 -3.95 12.56 4.88
N GLU A 134 -5.01 11.87 5.31
CA GLU A 134 -5.09 11.41 6.70
C GLU A 134 -4.03 10.34 6.98
N THR A 135 -3.12 10.66 7.90
CA THR A 135 -2.06 9.74 8.35
C THR A 135 -2.43 9.11 9.69
N TRP A 136 -2.13 7.82 9.85
CA TRP A 136 -2.17 7.16 11.14
C TRP A 136 -0.77 6.89 11.68
N ASP A 137 -0.48 7.49 12.83
CA ASP A 137 0.62 7.07 13.70
C ASP A 137 0.34 5.68 14.24
N LEU A 138 1.06 4.69 13.73
CA LEU A 138 0.91 3.32 14.19
C LEU A 138 1.32 3.22 15.66
N PRO A 139 0.56 2.48 16.49
CA PRO A 139 0.88 2.37 17.91
C PRO A 139 2.11 1.48 18.13
N THR A 140 2.91 1.76 19.17
CA THR A 140 4.20 1.10 19.41
C THR A 140 4.13 -0.42 19.53
N LYS A 141 3.04 -0.93 20.09
CA LYS A 141 2.67 -2.37 20.14
C LYS A 141 2.69 -3.10 18.78
N MET A 142 2.78 -2.38 17.65
CA MET A 142 2.97 -2.98 16.32
C MET A 142 4.40 -3.50 16.07
N TRP A 143 5.40 -3.03 16.83
CA TRP A 143 6.82 -3.37 16.64
C TRP A 143 7.62 -3.64 17.93
N GLU A 144 6.98 -3.53 19.10
CA GLU A 144 7.46 -4.09 20.37
C GLU A 144 7.19 -5.60 20.44
#